data_AF-E8WXS8-F1
#
_entry.id   AF-E8WXS8-F1
#
_cell.length_a   1.000
_cell.length_b   1.000
_cell.length_c   1.000
_cell.angle_alpha   90.00
_cell.angle_beta   90.00
_cell.angle_gamma   90.00
#
_symmetry.space_group_name_H-M   'P 1'
#
loop_
_entity.id
_entity.type
_entity.pdbx_description
1 polymer ?
#
loop_
_entity_poly.entity_id
_entity_poly.type
_entity_poly.pdbx_seq_one_letter_code
_entity_poly.pdbx_strand_id
1 'polypeptide(L)'
;MISRNQKIAGLSLALIVASATQAKAFPVFGSKKPKDANAGKKLTPGQSALIDKAVLREKEVIKVVKERTPLVETYIQNMKQDPVMRQVPDSDQHFLGRVDFGKVIGDDAFKQGPKAGSGEKGSKLGFFKNSAGFLGGLGGSLHLQFHEAGFVSMLLMDSYEFDKQHYNFGFVRNDFLGNVPTAVFDVTPAKNNDRGRFFGRIWVETRNGNVVRFNGDFAGSDKEYQDYYHFDSWRTNVQPDLWLPTSFYVEESDPKSRTSTLKFKAINHVWGYQLKVPPVQAENTSLEVVGAQDVSNDAQDVSPLGAQRAFSKQAEDNVVEKLFEAGLIDAPSDFDKTLEALANNILAYNNIPVAGTIHVRTLLTEPLESLSVGNTIILSKSLIDTTAVQSTDGAQQEGNLYAIVAFQLAHILAGHKLDTKYAFNDRLLFPSDSSFKRIPMHHTDADNIEAAKKTMELLSVKELEGGQKYFGLYLQQLQQRVKGLKALNTPAIGDGLVKSETDPTFWLAAMMPKGDKLNVKDLKQQAAEPLSSFLRFDPWTDQVITMHTALEPILSASDKMPFEVAPVYLKLGYYKAPAEPVPSPAGPAPADNTAPAPAPAPTDNTVPAQPTAPTPTPTPTATPQ
;
A
#
# COMPACT_ATOMS: atom_id res chain seq x y z
N MET A 1 54.29 -26.69 -50.36
CA MET A 1 54.27 -26.44 -51.81
C MET A 1 53.05 -25.60 -52.16
N ILE A 2 53.31 -24.40 -52.69
CA ILE A 2 52.55 -23.63 -53.69
C ILE A 2 51.11 -23.17 -53.37
N SER A 3 50.98 -21.84 -53.47
CA SER A 3 49.82 -20.96 -53.38
C SER A 3 48.84 -21.03 -54.56
N ARG A 4 47.57 -20.63 -54.36
CA ARG A 4 46.98 -19.35 -54.87
C ARG A 4 45.46 -19.23 -54.60
N ASN A 5 45.12 -18.04 -54.06
CA ASN A 5 43.92 -17.21 -54.18
C ASN A 5 42.65 -17.73 -54.90
N GLN A 6 41.49 -17.46 -54.26
CA GLN A 6 40.49 -16.50 -54.78
C GLN A 6 39.50 -16.04 -53.68
N LYS A 7 39.11 -14.76 -53.74
CA LYS A 7 38.16 -14.07 -52.84
C LYS A 7 36.74 -14.20 -53.38
N ILE A 8 35.74 -14.43 -52.52
CA ILE A 8 34.35 -13.98 -52.72
C ILE A 8 33.78 -13.53 -51.36
N ALA A 9 33.10 -12.39 -51.39
CA ALA A 9 32.48 -11.68 -50.29
C ALA A 9 31.21 -12.39 -49.77
N GLY A 10 30.95 -12.29 -48.47
CA GLY A 10 29.72 -12.73 -47.82
C GLY A 10 29.45 -11.89 -46.58
N LEU A 11 28.31 -11.21 -46.60
CA LEU A 11 27.81 -10.16 -45.71
C LEU A 11 27.74 -10.61 -44.23
N SER A 12 28.33 -9.82 -43.33
CA SER A 12 28.11 -9.90 -41.87
C SER A 12 26.93 -9.00 -41.47
N LEU A 13 25.84 -9.58 -41.02
CA LEU A 13 24.69 -8.86 -40.46
C LEU A 13 24.95 -8.59 -38.96
N ALA A 14 25.41 -7.38 -38.64
CA ALA A 14 25.51 -6.91 -37.26
C ALA A 14 24.23 -6.14 -36.89
N LEU A 15 23.46 -6.67 -35.94
CA LEU A 15 22.38 -5.95 -35.27
C LEU A 15 22.98 -4.82 -34.42
N ILE A 16 22.63 -3.57 -34.74
CA ILE A 16 22.90 -2.40 -33.90
C ILE A 16 21.74 -2.23 -32.93
N VAL A 17 22.01 -2.46 -31.64
CA VAL A 17 21.14 -2.07 -30.53
C VAL A 17 21.27 -0.56 -30.35
N ALA A 18 20.18 0.18 -30.55
CA ALA A 18 20.13 1.61 -30.34
C ALA A 18 20.07 1.93 -28.84
N SER A 19 21.24 2.08 -28.21
CA SER A 19 21.40 2.72 -26.91
C SER A 19 21.25 4.23 -27.08
N ALA A 20 20.17 4.80 -26.52
CA ALA A 20 19.96 6.24 -26.47
C ALA A 20 20.93 6.87 -25.45
N THR A 21 22.07 7.37 -25.93
CA THR A 21 22.99 8.19 -25.16
C THR A 21 22.54 9.66 -25.20
N GLN A 22 22.35 10.25 -24.02
CA GLN A 22 22.15 11.70 -23.89
C GLN A 22 23.46 12.42 -24.20
N ALA A 23 23.50 13.14 -25.33
CA ALA A 23 24.63 13.98 -25.69
C ALA A 23 24.55 15.33 -24.94
N LYS A 24 25.56 15.59 -24.10
CA LYS A 24 25.86 16.93 -23.57
C LYS A 24 26.33 17.83 -24.70
N ALA A 25 25.58 18.89 -25.00
CA ALA A 25 26.02 19.93 -25.93
C ALA A 25 26.74 21.06 -25.17
N PHE A 26 28.03 21.28 -25.48
CA PHE A 26 28.76 22.50 -25.15
C PHE A 26 28.33 23.64 -26.09
N PRO A 27 28.40 24.92 -25.67
CA PRO A 27 27.84 26.02 -26.44
C PRO A 27 28.78 26.39 -27.59
N VAL A 28 28.32 26.23 -28.83
CA VAL A 28 28.90 26.90 -29.99
C VAL A 28 28.02 28.11 -30.29
N PHE A 29 28.61 29.30 -30.22
CA PHE A 29 28.00 30.55 -30.66
C PHE A 29 27.56 30.41 -32.13
N GLY A 30 26.26 30.44 -32.39
CA GLY A 30 25.72 30.38 -33.74
C GLY A 30 24.25 30.00 -33.75
N SER A 31 23.41 30.92 -34.19
CA SER A 31 21.94 30.84 -34.26
C SER A 31 21.37 29.57 -34.92
N LYS A 32 20.62 28.79 -34.14
CA LYS A 32 19.27 28.24 -34.45
C LYS A 32 18.80 27.35 -33.28
N LYS A 33 17.67 27.73 -32.67
CA LYS A 33 16.97 26.87 -31.69
C LYS A 33 16.71 25.48 -32.31
N PRO A 34 16.89 24.37 -31.58
CA PRO A 34 16.43 23.07 -32.04
C PRO A 34 14.92 23.17 -32.29
N LYS A 35 14.46 22.81 -33.50
CA LYS A 35 13.04 22.67 -33.77
C LYS A 35 12.55 21.41 -33.06
N ASP A 36 11.62 21.57 -32.12
CA ASP A 36 10.84 20.49 -31.55
C ASP A 36 10.19 19.68 -32.70
N ALA A 37 10.52 18.39 -32.79
CA ALA A 37 10.13 17.54 -33.91
C ALA A 37 8.60 17.28 -34.00
N ASN A 38 7.80 17.74 -33.03
CA ASN A 38 6.34 17.62 -33.02
C ASN A 38 5.59 18.97 -32.90
N ALA A 39 6.29 20.10 -32.82
CA ALA A 39 5.65 21.42 -32.86
C ALA A 39 5.19 21.74 -34.30
N GLY A 40 4.06 21.19 -34.73
CA GLY A 40 3.46 21.59 -36.01
C GLY A 40 2.46 20.67 -36.69
N LYS A 41 2.16 19.46 -36.19
CA LYS A 41 1.04 18.68 -36.75
C LYS A 41 -0.28 19.20 -36.18
N LYS A 42 -1.10 19.83 -37.02
CA LYS A 42 -2.49 20.17 -36.67
C LYS A 42 -3.20 18.90 -36.20
N LEU A 43 -3.88 18.97 -35.05
CA LEU A 43 -4.69 17.88 -34.55
C LEU A 43 -5.75 17.51 -35.59
N THR A 44 -5.97 16.21 -35.78
CA THR A 44 -7.11 15.71 -36.56
C THR A 44 -8.43 16.07 -35.86
N PRO A 45 -9.57 16.08 -36.57
CA PRO A 45 -10.86 16.33 -35.93
C PRO A 45 -11.16 15.39 -34.74
N GLY A 46 -10.81 14.10 -34.86
CA GLY A 46 -10.98 13.12 -33.78
C GLY A 46 -10.09 13.40 -32.57
N GLN A 47 -8.83 13.77 -32.79
CA GLN A 47 -7.92 14.17 -31.71
C GLN A 47 -8.40 15.47 -31.02
N SER A 48 -8.85 16.45 -31.80
CA SER A 48 -9.42 17.68 -31.25
C SER A 48 -10.65 17.37 -30.39
N ALA A 49 -11.57 16.53 -30.87
CA ALA A 49 -12.76 16.13 -30.13
C ALA A 49 -12.43 15.34 -28.85
N LEU A 50 -11.36 14.52 -28.87
CA LEU A 50 -10.90 13.82 -27.68
C LEU A 50 -10.35 14.79 -26.62
N ILE A 51 -9.62 15.83 -27.03
CA ILE A 51 -9.20 16.89 -26.11
C ILE A 51 -10.40 17.68 -25.56
N ASP A 52 -11.43 17.95 -26.38
CA ASP A 52 -12.65 18.61 -25.89
C ASP A 52 -13.34 17.77 -24.80
N LYS A 53 -13.41 16.45 -24.98
CA LYS A 53 -13.87 15.54 -23.93
C LYS A 53 -12.98 15.60 -22.69
N ALA A 54 -11.66 15.59 -22.86
CA ALA A 54 -10.71 15.63 -21.74
C ALA A 54 -10.84 16.89 -20.89
N VAL A 55 -11.03 18.05 -21.53
CA VAL A 55 -11.29 19.32 -20.84
C VAL A 55 -12.58 19.26 -20.02
N LEU A 56 -13.64 18.65 -20.54
CA LEU A 56 -14.90 18.50 -19.81
C LEU A 56 -14.76 17.50 -18.65
N ARG A 57 -14.13 16.35 -18.87
CA ARG A 57 -13.90 15.33 -17.85
C ARG A 57 -13.01 15.84 -16.72
N GLU A 58 -11.98 16.63 -17.02
CA GLU A 58 -11.12 17.22 -15.97
C GLU A 58 -11.94 18.09 -15.01
N LYS A 59 -12.88 18.89 -15.53
CA LYS A 59 -13.78 19.71 -14.69
C LYS A 59 -14.68 18.85 -13.81
N GLU A 60 -15.15 17.71 -14.30
CA GLU A 60 -15.94 16.77 -13.52
C GLU A 60 -15.11 16.12 -12.40
N VAL A 61 -13.88 15.69 -12.71
CA VAL A 61 -12.94 15.15 -11.71
C VAL A 61 -12.68 16.18 -10.62
N ILE A 62 -12.39 17.43 -10.97
CA ILE A 62 -12.18 18.52 -10.00
C ILE A 62 -13.41 18.72 -9.12
N LYS A 63 -14.62 18.68 -9.69
CA LYS A 63 -15.86 18.79 -8.91
C LYS A 63 -15.99 17.67 -7.88
N VAL A 64 -15.76 16.43 -8.30
CA VAL A 64 -15.85 15.26 -7.41
C VAL A 64 -14.79 15.34 -6.31
N VAL A 65 -13.55 15.68 -6.66
CA VAL A 65 -12.43 15.77 -5.71
C VAL A 65 -12.68 16.88 -4.68
N LYS A 66 -13.25 18.03 -5.07
CA LYS A 66 -13.61 19.14 -4.16
C LYS A 66 -14.64 18.77 -3.10
N GLU A 67 -15.50 17.78 -3.37
CA GLU A 67 -16.55 17.33 -2.45
C GLU A 67 -16.06 16.21 -1.50
N ARG A 68 -14.74 15.98 -1.42
CA ARG A 68 -14.14 14.87 -0.68
C ARG A 68 -12.95 15.32 0.17
N THR A 69 -12.69 14.54 1.22
CA THR A 69 -11.61 14.75 2.19
C THR A 69 -10.76 13.49 2.37
N PRO A 70 -10.10 12.99 1.32
CA PRO A 70 -9.32 11.75 1.39
C PRO A 70 -8.07 11.91 2.26
N LEU A 71 -7.47 10.77 2.60
CA LEU A 71 -6.13 10.73 3.17
C LEU A 71 -5.09 10.88 2.07
N VAL A 72 -4.03 11.60 2.40
CA VAL A 72 -2.86 11.82 1.57
C VAL A 72 -1.63 11.47 2.39
N GLU A 73 -0.86 10.52 1.89
CA GLU A 73 0.44 10.15 2.44
C GLU A 73 1.53 10.61 1.50
N THR A 74 2.58 11.23 2.06
CA THR A 74 3.78 11.62 1.32
C THR A 74 5.00 11.01 1.99
N TYR A 75 5.77 10.25 1.23
CA TYR A 75 7.04 9.70 1.68
C TYR A 75 8.17 10.19 0.79
N ILE A 76 9.23 10.72 1.41
CA ILE A 76 10.34 11.40 0.73
C ILE A 76 11.64 10.74 1.16
N GLN A 77 12.53 10.46 0.21
CA GLN A 77 13.89 10.00 0.46
C GLN A 77 14.89 10.95 -0.17
N ASN A 78 15.72 11.59 0.66
CA ASN A 78 16.89 12.31 0.18
C ASN A 78 17.97 11.30 -0.17
N MET A 79 18.59 11.46 -1.33
CA MET A 79 19.53 10.49 -1.88
C MET A 79 20.96 10.97 -1.71
N LYS A 80 21.89 10.02 -1.55
CA LYS A 80 23.33 10.25 -1.63
C LYS A 80 23.99 9.25 -2.56
N GLN A 81 25.19 9.58 -3.00
CA GLN A 81 25.99 8.70 -3.84
C GLN A 81 26.47 7.46 -3.06
N ASP A 82 26.48 6.30 -3.73
CA ASP A 82 27.02 5.04 -3.21
C ASP A 82 27.89 4.36 -4.28
N PRO A 83 29.08 3.84 -3.93
CA PRO A 83 30.00 3.27 -4.91
C PRO A 83 29.52 1.94 -5.54
N VAL A 84 28.59 1.21 -4.91
CA VAL A 84 28.10 -0.09 -5.40
C VAL A 84 26.69 0.04 -5.97
N MET A 85 25.81 0.69 -5.23
CA MET A 85 24.39 0.88 -5.58
C MET A 85 24.14 2.12 -6.45
N ARG A 86 25.21 2.84 -6.84
CA ARG A 86 25.19 4.19 -7.46
C ARG A 86 24.67 5.28 -6.54
N GLN A 87 23.53 5.06 -5.91
CA GLN A 87 22.93 5.96 -4.94
C GLN A 87 22.09 5.18 -3.95
N VAL A 88 21.86 5.76 -2.77
CA VAL A 88 21.09 5.18 -1.68
C VAL A 88 20.41 6.28 -0.86
N PRO A 89 19.34 5.97 -0.11
CA PRO A 89 18.76 6.94 0.82
C PRO A 89 19.77 7.37 1.89
N ASP A 90 19.82 8.68 2.13
CA ASP A 90 20.59 9.31 3.21
C ASP A 90 19.73 9.70 4.40
N SER A 91 18.52 10.19 4.13
CA SER A 91 17.48 10.51 5.12
C SER A 91 16.11 10.38 4.47
N ASP A 92 15.08 10.22 5.29
CA ASP A 92 13.70 10.13 4.85
C ASP A 92 12.74 10.98 5.70
N GLN A 93 11.56 11.23 5.15
CA GLN A 93 10.47 11.96 5.80
C GLN A 93 9.14 11.29 5.44
N HIS A 94 8.23 11.26 6.40
CA HIS A 94 6.89 10.68 6.26
C HIS A 94 5.86 11.68 6.76
N PHE A 95 4.80 11.87 5.96
CA PHE A 95 3.69 12.75 6.26
C PHE A 95 2.38 12.02 5.92
N LEU A 96 1.40 12.10 6.81
CA LEU A 96 0.06 11.57 6.62
C LEU A 96 -0.96 12.59 7.10
N GLY A 97 -1.94 12.92 6.25
CA GLY A 97 -2.96 13.90 6.60
C GLY A 97 -4.24 13.72 5.80
N ARG A 98 -5.36 14.21 6.34
CA ARG A 98 -6.59 14.39 5.56
C ARG A 98 -6.52 15.71 4.82
N VAL A 99 -6.87 15.69 3.54
CA VAL A 99 -6.82 16.88 2.68
C VAL A 99 -8.23 17.27 2.25
N ASP A 100 -8.64 18.47 2.64
CA ASP A 100 -9.86 19.11 2.14
C ASP A 100 -9.56 19.83 0.82
N PHE A 101 -9.77 19.13 -0.29
CA PHE A 101 -9.53 19.68 -1.62
C PHE A 101 -10.44 20.88 -1.94
N GLY A 102 -11.62 20.98 -1.33
CA GLY A 102 -12.51 22.13 -1.48
C GLY A 102 -11.83 23.43 -1.00
N LYS A 103 -11.13 23.37 0.13
CA LYS A 103 -10.34 24.49 0.66
C LYS A 103 -9.07 24.73 -0.17
N VAL A 104 -8.32 23.69 -0.50
CA VAL A 104 -7.03 23.83 -1.21
C VAL A 104 -7.20 24.35 -2.63
N ILE A 105 -8.20 23.86 -3.37
CA ILE A 105 -8.49 24.30 -4.74
C ILE A 105 -9.28 25.63 -4.76
N GLY A 106 -9.64 26.18 -3.59
CA GLY A 106 -10.24 27.51 -3.47
C GLY A 106 -9.22 28.61 -3.16
N ASP A 107 -8.04 28.23 -2.67
CA ASP A 107 -7.00 29.13 -2.18
C ASP A 107 -6.25 29.82 -3.33
N ASP A 108 -5.98 31.12 -3.16
CA ASP A 108 -5.15 31.90 -4.08
C ASP A 108 -3.73 31.34 -4.17
N ALA A 109 -3.28 30.63 -3.12
CA ALA A 109 -2.01 29.90 -3.14
C ALA A 109 -1.95 28.82 -4.23
N PHE A 110 -3.07 28.13 -4.52
CA PHE A 110 -3.12 27.16 -5.61
C PHE A 110 -3.16 27.86 -6.98
N LYS A 111 -3.88 28.99 -7.11
CA LYS A 111 -3.96 29.76 -8.38
C LYS A 111 -2.60 30.30 -8.84
N GLN A 112 -1.71 30.55 -7.88
CA GLN A 112 -0.38 31.10 -8.13
C GLN A 112 0.70 30.00 -8.30
N GLY A 113 0.31 28.71 -8.23
CA GLY A 113 1.21 27.56 -8.26
C GLY A 113 2.14 27.49 -7.03
N PRO A 114 3.07 26.52 -6.97
CA PRO A 114 3.99 26.29 -5.84
C PRO A 114 4.84 27.47 -5.33
N LYS A 115 4.74 28.67 -5.93
CA LYS A 115 5.50 29.88 -5.57
C LYS A 115 4.66 31.06 -5.03
N ALA A 116 3.41 30.83 -4.67
CA ALA A 116 2.50 31.82 -4.09
C ALA A 116 2.86 32.34 -2.69
N GLY A 117 4.01 31.96 -2.13
CA GLY A 117 4.52 32.60 -0.91
C GLY A 117 5.03 34.03 -1.14
N SER A 118 5.12 34.53 -2.37
CA SER A 118 5.74 35.84 -2.63
C SER A 118 4.71 36.92 -2.99
N GLY A 119 4.09 37.53 -1.98
CA GLY A 119 3.31 38.73 -2.22
C GLY A 119 2.83 39.49 -0.99
N GLU A 120 3.67 40.35 -0.41
CA GLU A 120 3.21 41.69 -0.02
C GLU A 120 4.34 42.72 -0.07
N LYS A 121 4.17 43.73 -0.94
CA LYS A 121 5.01 44.92 -1.03
C LYS A 121 4.83 45.75 0.25
N GLY A 122 5.64 45.46 1.27
CA GLY A 122 5.61 46.21 2.52
C GLY A 122 6.45 45.62 3.65
N SER A 123 6.77 44.32 3.59
CA SER A 123 7.62 43.67 4.59
C SER A 123 8.84 43.06 3.92
N LYS A 124 10.00 43.71 4.02
CA LYS A 124 11.32 43.13 3.69
C LYS A 124 11.75 42.13 4.79
N LEU A 125 10.86 41.23 5.22
CA LEU A 125 11.06 40.34 6.36
C LEU A 125 10.25 39.01 6.31
N GLY A 126 10.22 38.34 5.17
CA GLY A 126 9.77 36.94 5.02
C GLY A 126 10.07 36.56 3.59
N PHE A 127 11.10 35.78 3.25
CA PHE A 127 11.31 34.35 3.47
C PHE A 127 12.73 34.01 3.98
N PHE A 128 13.57 35.02 4.29
CA PHE A 128 15.03 34.83 4.33
C PHE A 128 15.76 35.40 5.57
N LYS A 129 15.09 35.85 6.64
CA LYS A 129 15.78 36.50 7.78
C LYS A 129 15.86 35.75 9.11
N ASN A 130 15.42 34.49 9.19
CA ASN A 130 15.74 33.62 10.33
C ASN A 130 16.82 32.57 10.03
N SER A 131 17.53 32.68 8.91
CA SER A 131 18.63 31.76 8.53
C SER A 131 20.01 32.18 9.04
N ALA A 132 20.17 33.28 9.78
CA ALA A 132 21.45 33.75 10.32
C ALA A 132 21.59 33.69 11.86
N GLY A 133 20.51 33.32 12.58
CA GLY A 133 20.53 33.07 14.03
C GLY A 133 20.37 31.59 14.41
N PHE A 134 20.27 30.70 13.43
CA PHE A 134 19.99 29.26 13.62
C PHE A 134 21.20 28.37 13.25
N LEU A 135 22.38 28.98 13.13
CA LEU A 135 23.66 28.34 12.76
C LEU A 135 24.57 28.15 13.98
N GLY A 136 24.00 27.65 15.07
CA GLY A 136 24.72 27.36 16.32
C GLY A 136 24.39 25.99 16.87
N GLY A 137 24.62 24.92 16.10
CA GLY A 137 24.63 23.56 16.64
C GLY A 137 23.96 22.52 15.74
N LEU A 138 24.81 21.82 14.97
CA LEU A 138 24.64 20.44 14.48
C LEU A 138 23.48 20.14 13.51
N GLY A 139 23.83 20.06 12.21
CA GLY A 139 23.49 18.87 11.43
C GLY A 139 22.32 18.92 10.45
N GLY A 140 22.29 19.91 9.53
CA GLY A 140 22.06 19.65 8.10
C GLY A 140 20.83 18.86 7.60
N SER A 141 19.64 19.05 8.16
CA SER A 141 18.39 18.55 7.55
C SER A 141 17.68 19.61 6.71
N LEU A 142 17.41 19.27 5.45
CA LEU A 142 16.51 19.97 4.53
C LEU A 142 15.22 20.37 5.26
N HIS A 143 15.01 21.67 5.43
CA HIS A 143 13.69 22.21 5.77
C HIS A 143 12.84 22.25 4.48
N LEU A 144 12.26 21.11 4.11
CA LEU A 144 11.00 21.09 3.38
C LEU A 144 9.92 21.43 4.42
N GLN A 145 9.61 22.72 4.58
CA GLN A 145 8.34 23.08 5.20
C GLN A 145 7.25 22.55 4.27
N PHE A 146 6.63 21.43 4.65
CA PHE A 146 5.52 20.81 3.95
C PHE A 146 4.47 21.87 3.63
N HIS A 147 4.36 22.26 2.36
CA HIS A 147 3.24 23.04 1.85
C HIS A 147 2.31 22.05 1.17
N GLU A 148 1.32 21.56 1.92
CA GLU A 148 0.24 20.68 1.45
C GLU A 148 -0.30 21.12 0.08
N ALA A 149 -0.45 22.44 -0.11
CA ALA A 149 -0.93 23.03 -1.36
C ALA A 149 -0.08 22.68 -2.60
N GLY A 150 1.26 22.65 -2.50
CA GLY A 150 2.13 22.44 -3.66
C GLY A 150 2.16 20.99 -4.16
N PHE A 151 2.10 20.02 -3.24
CA PHE A 151 1.98 18.60 -3.58
C PHE A 151 0.55 18.24 -4.01
N VAL A 152 -0.48 18.89 -3.43
CA VAL A 152 -1.85 18.78 -3.91
C VAL A 152 -2.00 19.30 -5.35
N SER A 153 -1.26 20.35 -5.73
CA SER A 153 -1.19 20.77 -7.13
C SER A 153 -0.66 19.66 -8.04
N MET A 154 0.25 18.79 -7.61
CA MET A 154 0.74 17.69 -8.47
C MET A 154 -0.28 16.56 -8.70
N LEU A 155 -1.34 16.49 -7.90
CA LEU A 155 -2.47 15.56 -8.11
C LEU A 155 -3.43 16.03 -9.21
N LEU A 156 -3.46 17.34 -9.51
CA LEU A 156 -4.40 17.96 -10.44
C LEU A 156 -3.65 18.84 -11.43
N MET A 157 -3.74 18.52 -12.72
CA MET A 157 -2.95 19.17 -13.76
C MET A 157 -3.15 20.71 -13.83
N ASP A 158 -4.40 21.17 -13.86
CA ASP A 158 -4.79 22.56 -13.65
C ASP A 158 -6.25 22.53 -13.21
N SER A 159 -6.51 23.03 -12.00
CA SER A 159 -7.82 22.96 -11.39
C SER A 159 -8.79 24.07 -11.81
N TYR A 160 -8.33 25.03 -12.61
CA TYR A 160 -9.07 26.25 -12.95
C TYR A 160 -9.28 26.40 -14.46
N GLU A 161 -8.21 26.27 -15.24
CA GLU A 161 -8.17 26.74 -16.64
C GLU A 161 -7.55 25.71 -17.60
N PHE A 162 -7.73 24.42 -17.32
CA PHE A 162 -7.37 23.37 -18.27
C PHE A 162 -8.29 23.37 -19.50
N ASP A 163 -7.95 24.16 -20.52
CA ASP A 163 -8.69 24.27 -21.79
C ASP A 163 -7.80 24.66 -22.99
N LYS A 164 -8.40 24.68 -24.19
CA LYS A 164 -7.71 25.04 -25.45
C LYS A 164 -7.42 26.55 -25.61
N GLN A 165 -7.93 27.41 -24.72
CA GLN A 165 -7.61 28.84 -24.74
C GLN A 165 -6.29 29.10 -24.00
N HIS A 166 -6.04 28.32 -22.95
CA HIS A 166 -4.87 28.45 -22.08
C HIS A 166 -3.76 27.43 -22.40
N TYR A 167 -4.06 26.38 -23.15
CA TYR A 167 -3.12 25.33 -23.54
C TYR A 167 -3.11 25.01 -25.03
N ASN A 168 -1.91 24.73 -25.53
CA ASN A 168 -1.69 24.09 -26.82
C ASN A 168 -1.49 22.58 -26.62
N PHE A 169 -2.04 21.80 -27.54
CA PHE A 169 -1.96 20.33 -27.51
C PHE A 169 -1.31 19.79 -28.78
N GLY A 170 -0.28 18.97 -28.62
CA GLY A 170 0.42 18.29 -29.72
C GLY A 170 0.27 16.79 -29.63
N PHE A 171 -0.34 16.14 -30.63
CA PHE A 171 -0.44 14.67 -30.63
C PHE A 171 0.93 14.02 -30.83
N VAL A 172 1.25 13.05 -29.98
CA VAL A 172 2.51 12.31 -30.00
C VAL A 172 2.31 10.94 -30.62
N ARG A 173 1.47 10.11 -30.00
CA ARG A 173 1.24 8.72 -30.38
C ARG A 173 -0.02 8.15 -29.70
N ASN A 174 -0.43 6.97 -30.12
CA ASN A 174 -1.33 6.13 -29.31
C ASN A 174 -0.49 5.23 -28.40
N ASP A 175 -1.05 4.84 -27.27
CA ASP A 175 -0.40 4.02 -26.26
C ASP A 175 -1.41 3.15 -25.52
N PHE A 176 -0.93 2.12 -24.82
CA PHE A 176 -1.75 1.31 -23.91
C PHE A 176 -1.17 1.37 -22.51
N LEU A 177 -1.99 1.77 -21.53
CA LEU A 177 -1.67 1.68 -20.12
C LEU A 177 -2.47 0.51 -19.54
N GLY A 178 -1.83 -0.66 -19.42
CA GLY A 178 -2.53 -1.91 -19.12
C GLY A 178 -3.58 -2.23 -20.20
N ASN A 179 -4.84 -2.32 -19.80
CA ASN A 179 -5.98 -2.62 -20.68
C ASN A 179 -6.67 -1.36 -21.22
N VAL A 180 -6.11 -0.18 -21.00
CA VAL A 180 -6.72 1.11 -21.32
C VAL A 180 -6.03 1.70 -22.55
N PRO A 181 -6.71 1.76 -23.71
CA PRO A 181 -6.18 2.46 -24.89
C PRO A 181 -6.17 3.98 -24.65
N THR A 182 -5.05 4.62 -24.97
CA THR A 182 -4.84 6.05 -24.75
C THR A 182 -4.28 6.74 -25.99
N ALA A 183 -4.59 8.02 -26.13
CA ALA A 183 -3.91 8.94 -27.03
C ALA A 183 -3.04 9.89 -26.20
N VAL A 184 -1.79 10.06 -26.62
CA VAL A 184 -0.77 10.80 -25.90
C VAL A 184 -0.58 12.17 -26.52
N PHE A 185 -0.61 13.21 -25.69
CA PHE A 185 -0.47 14.60 -26.11
C PHE A 185 0.58 15.32 -25.28
N ASP A 186 1.43 16.10 -25.95
CA ASP A 186 2.22 17.14 -25.29
C ASP A 186 1.31 18.35 -25.03
N VAL A 187 1.43 18.94 -23.84
CA VAL A 187 0.63 20.08 -23.36
C VAL A 187 1.58 21.20 -23.00
N THR A 188 1.36 22.37 -23.60
CA THR A 188 2.17 23.56 -23.32
C THR A 188 1.27 24.78 -23.06
N PRO A 189 1.62 25.66 -22.11
CA PRO A 189 0.89 26.92 -21.92
C PRO A 189 0.82 27.71 -23.22
N ALA A 190 -0.36 28.27 -23.53
CA ALA A 190 -0.56 29.08 -24.73
C ALA A 190 0.21 30.40 -24.69
N LYS A 191 0.50 30.90 -23.50
CA LYS A 191 1.29 32.11 -23.25
C LYS A 191 2.50 31.76 -22.38
N ASN A 192 3.69 32.18 -22.82
CA ASN A 192 4.94 31.89 -22.13
C ASN A 192 5.11 32.56 -20.74
N ASN A 193 4.22 33.48 -20.36
CA ASN A 193 4.28 34.21 -19.08
C ASN A 193 3.21 33.75 -18.07
N ASP A 194 2.38 32.77 -18.41
CA ASP A 194 1.39 32.25 -17.49
C ASP A 194 2.09 31.31 -16.49
N ARG A 195 2.31 31.80 -15.28
CA ARG A 195 3.00 31.07 -14.21
C ARG A 195 2.13 29.98 -13.62
N GLY A 196 2.75 28.88 -13.20
CA GLY A 196 2.09 27.83 -12.43
C GLY A 196 1.20 26.90 -13.26
N ARG A 197 1.25 27.01 -14.60
CA ARG A 197 0.51 26.15 -15.51
C ARG A 197 1.28 24.86 -15.81
N PHE A 198 0.59 23.74 -15.90
CA PHE A 198 1.21 22.47 -16.30
C PHE A 198 1.93 22.56 -17.65
N PHE A 199 3.11 21.95 -17.72
CA PHE A 199 3.85 21.73 -18.95
C PHE A 199 4.35 20.30 -18.94
N GLY A 200 4.05 19.54 -19.99
CA GLY A 200 4.43 18.14 -20.04
C GLY A 200 3.60 17.32 -21.00
N ARG A 201 3.29 16.09 -20.62
CA ARG A 201 2.59 15.12 -21.46
C ARG A 201 1.47 14.45 -20.69
N ILE A 202 0.37 14.20 -21.41
CA ILE A 202 -0.85 13.59 -20.87
C ILE A 202 -1.24 12.35 -21.68
N TRP A 203 -1.81 11.37 -21.00
CA TRP A 203 -2.42 10.19 -21.59
C TRP A 203 -3.93 10.30 -21.41
N VAL A 204 -4.65 10.42 -22.51
CA VAL A 204 -6.11 10.55 -22.54
C VAL A 204 -6.70 9.22 -22.99
N GLU A 205 -7.52 8.58 -22.16
CA GLU A 205 -8.20 7.34 -22.55
C GLU A 205 -9.23 7.58 -23.65
N THR A 206 -9.29 6.67 -24.61
CA THR A 206 -9.97 6.94 -25.89
C THR A 206 -11.48 6.75 -25.87
N ARG A 207 -12.08 6.16 -24.83
CA ARG A 207 -13.55 5.95 -24.76
C ARG A 207 -14.26 7.25 -24.42
N ASN A 208 -13.95 7.80 -23.25
CA ASN A 208 -14.68 8.91 -22.65
C ASN A 208 -13.85 10.18 -22.46
N GLY A 209 -12.56 10.14 -22.83
CA GLY A 209 -11.66 11.28 -22.82
C GLY A 209 -11.04 11.57 -21.45
N ASN A 210 -11.03 10.64 -20.50
CA ASN A 210 -10.42 10.91 -19.19
C ASN A 210 -8.89 11.01 -19.30
N VAL A 211 -8.29 11.98 -18.61
CA VAL A 211 -6.82 12.01 -18.43
C VAL A 211 -6.48 11.01 -17.33
N VAL A 212 -5.71 9.97 -17.67
CA VAL A 212 -5.41 8.85 -16.76
C VAL A 212 -3.97 8.84 -16.22
N ARG A 213 -3.07 9.55 -16.91
CA ARG A 213 -1.70 9.80 -16.50
C ARG A 213 -1.25 11.15 -17.04
N PHE A 214 -0.45 11.88 -16.28
CA PHE A 214 0.24 13.06 -16.77
C PHE A 214 1.60 13.21 -16.10
N ASN A 215 2.62 13.55 -16.89
CA ASN A 215 3.97 13.78 -16.39
C ASN A 215 4.53 15.09 -16.91
N GLY A 216 5.24 15.81 -16.06
CA GLY A 216 5.70 17.16 -16.40
C GLY A 216 6.12 17.96 -15.19
N ASP A 217 6.09 19.27 -15.35
CA ASP A 217 6.33 20.26 -14.31
C ASP A 217 5.26 21.36 -14.39
N PHE A 218 5.34 22.33 -13.48
CA PHE A 218 4.59 23.58 -13.61
C PHE A 218 5.51 24.63 -14.21
N ALA A 219 5.17 25.13 -15.40
CA ALA A 219 5.97 26.11 -16.10
C ALA A 219 6.07 27.43 -15.32
N GLY A 220 7.30 27.92 -15.21
CA GLY A 220 7.62 29.33 -14.99
C GLY A 220 8.51 29.83 -16.14
N SER A 221 8.87 31.11 -16.13
CA SER A 221 9.81 31.67 -17.13
C SER A 221 11.14 30.90 -17.19
N ASP A 222 11.96 31.07 -18.24
CA ASP A 222 13.26 30.37 -18.46
C ASP A 222 14.21 30.28 -17.22
N LYS A 223 14.09 31.21 -16.26
CA LYS A 223 14.84 31.21 -15.00
C LYS A 223 14.20 30.41 -13.86
N GLU A 224 12.89 30.19 -13.93
CA GLU A 224 12.05 29.54 -12.91
C GLU A 224 11.88 28.03 -13.16
N TYR A 225 12.20 27.50 -14.35
CA TYR A 225 12.28 26.04 -14.61
C TYR A 225 13.23 25.30 -13.65
N GLN A 226 14.16 26.01 -13.00
CA GLN A 226 15.08 25.44 -12.00
C GLN A 226 14.42 25.16 -10.64
N ASP A 227 13.18 25.61 -10.42
CA ASP A 227 12.55 25.60 -9.10
C ASP A 227 11.27 24.74 -9.02
N TYR A 228 10.83 24.12 -10.12
CA TYR A 228 9.68 23.22 -10.14
C TYR A 228 10.13 21.78 -10.29
N TYR A 229 9.54 20.89 -9.51
CA TYR A 229 9.87 19.46 -9.54
C TYR A 229 9.17 18.77 -10.71
N HIS A 230 9.86 17.82 -11.34
CA HIS A 230 9.25 16.92 -12.30
C HIS A 230 8.47 15.83 -11.57
N PHE A 231 7.24 15.61 -12.00
CA PHE A 231 6.35 14.60 -11.40
C PHE A 231 5.64 13.75 -12.47
N ASP A 232 5.22 12.56 -12.07
CA ASP A 232 4.41 11.63 -12.86
C ASP A 232 3.20 11.19 -12.02
N SER A 233 2.01 11.62 -12.44
CA SER A 233 0.76 11.47 -11.71
C SER A 233 -0.17 10.50 -12.41
N TRP A 234 -0.81 9.63 -11.63
CA TRP A 234 -1.62 8.51 -12.10
C TRP A 234 -3.03 8.54 -11.50
N ARG A 235 -4.00 8.13 -12.32
CA ARG A 235 -5.40 7.95 -11.93
C ARG A 235 -5.88 6.53 -12.18
N THR A 236 -6.74 6.03 -11.31
CA THR A 236 -7.39 4.72 -11.48
C THR A 236 -8.90 4.89 -11.69
N ASN A 237 -9.51 3.94 -12.38
CA ASN A 237 -10.95 3.96 -12.64
C ASN A 237 -11.70 3.27 -11.50
N VAL A 238 -12.31 4.07 -10.63
CA VAL A 238 -12.89 3.61 -9.36
C VAL A 238 -14.40 3.40 -9.41
N GLN A 239 -15.08 4.02 -10.38
CA GLN A 239 -16.51 3.85 -10.65
C GLN A 239 -16.76 3.97 -12.17
N PRO A 240 -17.97 3.67 -12.68
CA PRO A 240 -18.29 3.92 -14.08
C PRO A 240 -17.96 5.37 -14.46
N ASP A 241 -17.06 5.53 -15.43
CA ASP A 241 -16.57 6.81 -15.94
C ASP A 241 -15.90 7.78 -14.94
N LEU A 242 -15.59 7.33 -13.73
CA LEU A 242 -14.89 8.15 -12.72
C LEU A 242 -13.43 7.71 -12.57
N TRP A 243 -12.51 8.62 -12.91
CA TRP A 243 -11.08 8.43 -12.76
C TRP A 243 -10.55 9.40 -11.71
N LEU A 244 -10.02 8.88 -10.59
CA LEU A 244 -9.54 9.71 -9.48
C LEU A 244 -8.02 9.60 -9.33
N PRO A 245 -7.34 10.68 -8.88
CA PRO A 245 -5.94 10.62 -8.47
C PRO A 245 -5.70 9.48 -7.50
N THR A 246 -4.58 8.76 -7.68
CA THR A 246 -4.22 7.62 -6.83
C THR A 246 -2.83 7.80 -6.26
N SER A 247 -1.90 8.25 -7.10
CA SER A 247 -0.53 8.48 -6.69
C SER A 247 0.18 9.42 -7.64
N PHE A 248 1.21 10.09 -7.16
CA PHE A 248 2.24 10.66 -8.03
C PHE A 248 3.65 10.37 -7.51
N TYR A 249 4.59 10.31 -8.43
CA TYR A 249 6.02 10.14 -8.17
C TYR A 249 6.77 11.41 -8.54
N VAL A 250 7.79 11.77 -7.76
CA VAL A 250 8.69 12.90 -8.00
C VAL A 250 10.12 12.42 -7.95
N GLU A 251 10.93 12.89 -8.91
CA GLU A 251 12.36 12.65 -8.94
C GLU A 251 13.09 13.93 -9.31
N GLU A 252 14.04 14.33 -8.46
CA GLU A 252 14.84 15.54 -8.67
C GLU A 252 16.32 15.20 -8.69
N SER A 253 17.03 15.61 -9.74
CA SER A 253 18.48 15.46 -9.84
C SER A 253 19.19 16.48 -8.95
N ASP A 254 20.34 16.12 -8.37
CA ASP A 254 21.16 17.12 -7.68
C ASP A 254 21.93 17.97 -8.72
N PRO A 255 21.64 19.28 -8.87
CA PRO A 255 22.32 20.13 -9.83
C PRO A 255 23.82 20.27 -9.54
N LYS A 256 24.26 19.96 -8.32
CA LYS A 256 25.67 19.96 -7.91
C LYS A 256 26.36 18.62 -8.16
N SER A 257 25.61 17.55 -8.43
CA SER A 257 26.17 16.22 -8.63
C SER A 257 26.88 16.12 -9.98
N ARG A 258 28.11 15.63 -9.95
CA ARG A 258 28.91 15.32 -11.16
C ARG A 258 28.62 13.92 -11.72
N THR A 259 27.89 13.12 -10.96
CA THR A 259 27.60 11.70 -11.24
C THR A 259 26.11 11.46 -11.47
N SER A 260 25.32 12.52 -11.69
CA SER A 260 23.86 12.42 -11.87
C SER A 260 23.15 11.73 -10.69
N THR A 261 23.66 11.93 -9.48
CA THR A 261 22.99 11.49 -8.25
C THR A 261 21.70 12.29 -8.09
N LEU A 262 20.63 11.62 -7.65
CA LEU A 262 19.40 12.29 -7.29
C LEU A 262 19.62 13.12 -6.01
N LYS A 263 18.87 14.21 -5.90
CA LYS A 263 18.72 14.98 -4.66
C LYS A 263 17.70 14.30 -3.76
N PHE A 264 16.53 13.98 -4.31
CA PHE A 264 15.50 13.23 -3.61
C PHE A 264 14.58 12.48 -4.57
N LYS A 265 13.90 11.48 -4.03
CA LYS A 265 12.73 10.83 -4.60
C LYS A 265 11.55 11.07 -3.66
N ALA A 266 10.34 11.17 -4.19
CA ALA A 266 9.14 11.20 -3.37
C ALA A 266 8.00 10.44 -4.04
N ILE A 267 7.15 9.85 -3.21
CA ILE A 267 5.88 9.27 -3.62
C ILE A 267 4.77 9.85 -2.76
N ASN A 268 3.64 10.06 -3.41
CA ASN A 268 2.41 10.46 -2.76
C ASN A 268 1.31 9.48 -3.11
N HIS A 269 0.52 9.15 -2.11
CA HIS A 269 -0.58 8.18 -2.14
C HIS A 269 -1.85 8.86 -1.67
N VAL A 270 -2.96 8.63 -2.37
CA VAL A 270 -4.27 9.20 -2.02
C VAL A 270 -5.33 8.11 -2.00
N TRP A 271 -6.10 8.05 -0.92
CA TRP A 271 -7.18 7.08 -0.75
C TRP A 271 -8.25 7.61 0.22
N GLY A 272 -9.33 6.86 0.42
CA GLY A 272 -10.43 7.28 1.28
C GLY A 272 -11.40 8.23 0.60
N TYR A 273 -11.53 8.20 -0.74
CA TYR A 273 -12.51 9.03 -1.45
C TYR A 273 -13.96 8.68 -1.11
N GLN A 274 -14.24 7.47 -0.60
CA GLN A 274 -15.57 7.10 -0.11
C GLN A 274 -15.80 7.46 1.36
N LEU A 275 -14.72 7.66 2.14
CA LEU A 275 -14.82 7.96 3.57
C LEU A 275 -15.55 9.29 3.77
N LYS A 276 -16.79 9.20 4.26
CA LYS A 276 -17.55 10.35 4.71
C LYS A 276 -17.11 10.63 6.14
N VAL A 277 -16.64 11.85 6.42
CA VAL A 277 -16.45 12.30 7.80
C VAL A 277 -17.77 12.07 8.54
N PRO A 278 -17.81 11.28 9.63
CA PRO A 278 -19.01 11.16 10.43
C PRO A 278 -19.39 12.57 10.90
N PRO A 279 -20.62 13.06 10.65
CA PRO A 279 -21.05 14.29 11.29
C PRO A 279 -20.97 14.10 12.80
N VAL A 280 -20.59 15.15 13.53
CA VAL A 280 -20.36 15.20 14.99
C VAL A 280 -21.60 14.76 15.83
N GLN A 281 -22.71 14.37 15.18
CA GLN A 281 -23.99 14.01 15.79
C GLN A 281 -24.57 12.66 15.31
N ALA A 282 -23.82 11.83 14.57
CA ALA A 282 -24.28 10.48 14.23
C ALA A 282 -24.03 9.49 15.39
N GLU A 283 -24.59 9.77 16.57
CA GLU A 283 -24.74 8.75 17.61
C GLU A 283 -26.13 8.12 17.49
N ASN A 284 -26.13 6.79 17.43
CA ASN A 284 -27.28 5.88 17.51
C ASN A 284 -28.23 5.91 16.29
N THR A 285 -27.81 5.24 15.21
CA THR A 285 -28.80 4.59 14.34
C THR A 285 -28.96 3.14 14.81
N SER A 286 -30.11 2.84 15.41
CA SER A 286 -30.52 1.46 15.66
C SER A 286 -30.68 0.78 14.30
N LEU A 287 -29.76 -0.12 13.97
CA LEU A 287 -29.93 -1.04 12.85
C LEU A 287 -31.03 -2.03 13.22
N GLU A 288 -32.29 -1.74 12.86
CA GLU A 288 -33.30 -2.79 12.77
C GLU A 288 -32.93 -3.71 11.60
N VAL A 289 -32.40 -4.89 11.95
CA VAL A 289 -32.15 -5.95 10.98
C VAL A 289 -33.51 -6.53 10.55
N VAL A 290 -34.00 -6.11 9.39
CA VAL A 290 -35.25 -6.63 8.81
C VAL A 290 -35.08 -8.12 8.53
N GLY A 291 -35.77 -8.97 9.31
CA GLY A 291 -35.73 -10.44 9.18
C GLY A 291 -34.88 -11.16 10.23
N ALA A 292 -34.34 -10.47 11.24
CA ALA A 292 -33.73 -11.15 12.39
C ALA A 292 -34.83 -11.76 13.27
N GLN A 293 -34.80 -13.08 13.43
CA GLN A 293 -35.65 -13.75 14.41
C GLN A 293 -35.02 -13.58 15.78
N ASP A 294 -35.75 -12.92 16.69
CA ASP A 294 -35.31 -12.73 18.07
C ASP A 294 -35.27 -14.08 18.80
N VAL A 295 -34.06 -14.59 18.98
CA VAL A 295 -33.77 -15.82 19.73
C VAL A 295 -33.21 -15.53 21.13
N SER A 296 -33.37 -14.28 21.63
CA SER A 296 -32.86 -13.89 22.95
C SER A 296 -33.44 -14.72 24.10
N ASN A 297 -34.66 -15.26 23.95
CA ASN A 297 -35.29 -16.17 24.91
C ASN A 297 -34.59 -17.54 25.01
N ASP A 298 -33.81 -17.94 24.00
CA ASP A 298 -33.05 -19.19 23.96
C ASP A 298 -31.56 -18.99 24.34
N ALA A 299 -31.13 -17.73 24.53
CA ALA A 299 -29.77 -17.41 24.89
C ALA A 299 -29.50 -17.76 26.36
N GLN A 300 -28.55 -18.67 26.60
CA GLN A 300 -28.06 -18.95 27.94
C GLN A 300 -27.26 -17.76 28.49
N ASP A 301 -27.37 -17.51 29.79
CA ASP A 301 -26.52 -16.54 30.47
C ASP A 301 -25.04 -16.85 30.22
N VAL A 302 -24.29 -15.83 29.79
CA VAL A 302 -22.85 -15.96 29.58
C VAL A 302 -22.14 -16.14 30.92
N SER A 303 -21.32 -17.18 31.04
CA SER A 303 -20.44 -17.34 32.22
C SER A 303 -19.53 -16.12 32.39
N PRO A 304 -19.00 -15.83 33.60
CA PRO A 304 -18.10 -14.70 33.82
C PRO A 304 -16.89 -14.67 32.86
N LEU A 305 -16.32 -15.84 32.54
CA LEU A 305 -15.24 -15.95 31.54
C LEU A 305 -15.74 -15.67 30.12
N GLY A 306 -16.95 -16.15 29.77
CA GLY A 306 -17.61 -15.84 28.50
C GLY A 306 -17.88 -14.36 28.33
N ALA A 307 -18.38 -13.69 29.37
CA ALA A 307 -18.61 -12.25 29.40
C ALA A 307 -17.30 -11.47 29.22
N GLN A 308 -16.21 -11.86 29.89
CA GLN A 308 -14.90 -11.22 29.73
C GLN A 308 -14.35 -11.34 28.30
N ARG A 309 -14.52 -12.51 27.67
CA ARG A 309 -14.12 -12.74 26.27
C ARG A 309 -14.97 -11.93 25.30
N ALA A 310 -16.30 -11.92 25.49
CA ALA A 310 -17.21 -11.12 24.69
C ALA A 310 -16.87 -9.62 24.76
N PHE A 311 -16.58 -9.11 25.97
CA PHE A 311 -16.16 -7.72 26.16
C PHE A 311 -14.83 -7.40 25.46
N SER A 312 -13.86 -8.33 25.51
CA SER A 312 -12.57 -8.15 24.84
C SER A 312 -12.72 -8.17 23.32
N LYS A 313 -13.59 -9.04 22.79
CA LYS A 313 -13.93 -9.07 21.36
C LYS A 313 -14.62 -7.77 20.93
N GLN A 314 -15.57 -7.27 21.71
CA GLN A 314 -16.22 -6.00 21.42
C GLN A 314 -15.22 -4.83 21.38
N ALA A 315 -14.25 -4.82 22.31
CA ALA A 315 -13.18 -3.83 22.30
C ALA A 315 -12.31 -3.90 21.02
N GLU A 316 -11.96 -5.12 20.60
CA GLU A 316 -11.24 -5.37 19.35
C GLU A 316 -12.03 -4.88 18.13
N ASP A 317 -13.30 -5.28 18.02
CA ASP A 317 -14.17 -4.90 16.90
C ASP A 317 -14.29 -3.36 16.81
N ASN A 318 -14.46 -2.67 17.94
CA ASN A 318 -14.50 -1.20 18.00
C ASN A 318 -13.20 -0.56 17.51
N VAL A 319 -12.03 -1.07 17.90
CA VAL A 319 -10.73 -0.52 17.48
C VAL A 319 -10.53 -0.72 15.97
N VAL A 320 -10.83 -1.92 15.46
CA VAL A 320 -10.71 -2.24 14.04
C VAL A 320 -11.67 -1.38 13.21
N GLU A 321 -12.93 -1.25 13.62
CA GLU A 321 -13.91 -0.39 12.97
C GLU A 321 -13.44 1.07 12.93
N LYS A 322 -12.92 1.59 14.05
CA LYS A 322 -12.41 2.96 14.13
C LYS A 322 -11.20 3.18 13.24
N LEU A 323 -10.26 2.24 13.18
CA LEU A 323 -9.12 2.30 12.26
C LEU A 323 -9.56 2.29 10.80
N PHE A 324 -10.61 1.52 10.47
CA PHE A 324 -11.19 1.49 9.14
C PHE A 324 -11.92 2.79 8.79
N GLU A 325 -12.77 3.31 9.68
CA GLU A 325 -13.42 4.62 9.54
C GLU A 325 -12.41 5.78 9.43
N ALA A 326 -11.26 5.63 10.09
CA ALA A 326 -10.16 6.58 9.99
C ALA A 326 -9.48 6.57 8.62
N GLY A 327 -9.65 5.49 7.84
CA GLY A 327 -8.94 5.22 6.60
C GLY A 327 -7.51 4.75 6.82
N LEU A 328 -7.20 4.14 7.98
CA LEU A 328 -5.85 3.70 8.31
C LEU A 328 -5.60 2.25 7.92
N ILE A 329 -6.63 1.39 8.00
CA ILE A 329 -6.58 0.00 7.55
C ILE A 329 -7.45 -0.20 6.31
N ASP A 330 -7.12 -1.23 5.55
CA ASP A 330 -7.81 -1.59 4.32
C ASP A 330 -9.27 -2.02 4.54
N ALA A 331 -10.09 -1.98 3.49
CA ALA A 331 -11.32 -2.76 3.46
C ALA A 331 -10.99 -4.25 3.30
N PRO A 332 -11.82 -5.18 3.82
CA PRO A 332 -11.56 -6.61 3.74
C PRO A 332 -11.16 -7.05 2.33
N SER A 333 -10.03 -7.74 2.21
CA SER A 333 -9.42 -8.13 0.94
C SER A 333 -9.18 -9.63 0.84
N ASP A 334 -9.01 -10.15 -0.39
CA ASP A 334 -8.60 -11.55 -0.57
C ASP A 334 -7.18 -11.80 -0.06
N PHE A 335 -6.37 -10.75 0.02
CA PHE A 335 -5.01 -10.84 0.56
C PHE A 335 -5.03 -11.07 2.08
N ASP A 336 -5.99 -10.49 2.81
CA ASP A 336 -6.20 -10.75 4.24
C ASP A 336 -6.33 -12.26 4.53
N LYS A 337 -7.13 -12.97 3.72
CA LYS A 337 -7.31 -14.42 3.84
C LYS A 337 -6.00 -15.20 3.67
N THR A 338 -5.10 -14.69 2.83
CA THR A 338 -3.78 -15.30 2.63
C THR A 338 -2.94 -15.16 3.90
N LEU A 339 -2.94 -13.98 4.53
CA LEU A 339 -2.24 -13.74 5.79
C LEU A 339 -2.87 -14.51 6.96
N GLU A 340 -4.21 -14.59 7.03
CA GLU A 340 -4.93 -15.42 7.99
C GLU A 340 -4.56 -16.91 7.84
N ALA A 341 -4.43 -17.40 6.61
CA ALA A 341 -3.97 -18.77 6.37
C ALA A 341 -2.54 -19.00 6.88
N LEU A 342 -1.63 -18.03 6.72
CA LEU A 342 -0.28 -18.12 7.29
C LEU A 342 -0.30 -18.16 8.82
N ALA A 343 -1.11 -17.31 9.47
CA ALA A 343 -1.28 -17.33 10.92
C ALA A 343 -1.81 -18.69 11.41
N ASN A 344 -2.83 -19.23 10.74
CA ASN A 344 -3.40 -20.54 11.05
C ASN A 344 -2.40 -21.69 10.82
N ASN A 345 -1.57 -21.61 9.79
CA ASN A 345 -0.50 -22.58 9.56
C ASN A 345 0.51 -22.60 10.72
N ILE A 346 0.93 -21.42 11.23
CA ILE A 346 1.82 -21.34 12.39
C ILE A 346 1.21 -22.05 13.60
N LEU A 347 -0.07 -21.79 13.90
CA LEU A 347 -0.79 -22.41 15.00
C LEU A 347 -0.89 -23.93 14.84
N ALA A 348 -1.26 -24.38 13.64
CA ALA A 348 -1.43 -25.79 13.32
C ALA A 348 -0.10 -26.56 13.46
N TYR A 349 0.99 -26.07 12.87
CA TYR A 349 2.30 -26.74 12.95
C TYR A 349 2.85 -26.79 14.39
N ASN A 350 2.46 -25.83 15.24
CA ASN A 350 2.84 -25.82 16.65
C ASN A 350 1.84 -26.57 17.57
N ASN A 351 0.77 -27.16 17.02
CA ASN A 351 -0.31 -27.81 17.78
C ASN A 351 -0.95 -26.90 18.85
N ILE A 352 -1.11 -25.61 18.54
CA ILE A 352 -1.67 -24.62 19.46
C ILE A 352 -3.18 -24.48 19.19
N PRO A 353 -4.07 -24.83 20.14
CA PRO A 353 -5.49 -24.58 20.00
C PRO A 353 -5.76 -23.08 20.16
N VAL A 354 -6.63 -22.54 19.32
CA VAL A 354 -7.11 -21.15 19.44
C VAL A 354 -8.54 -21.10 19.94
N ALA A 355 -8.80 -20.16 20.86
CA ALA A 355 -10.13 -19.94 21.42
C ALA A 355 -11.03 -19.09 20.49
N GLY A 356 -10.45 -18.47 19.45
CA GLY A 356 -11.15 -17.65 18.47
C GLY A 356 -10.37 -17.56 17.17
N THR A 357 -11.04 -17.06 16.12
CA THR A 357 -10.43 -16.84 14.80
C THR A 357 -9.35 -15.76 14.90
N ILE A 358 -8.18 -16.01 14.30
CA ILE A 358 -7.17 -14.98 14.08
C ILE A 358 -7.49 -14.27 12.78
N HIS A 359 -7.64 -12.95 12.87
CA HIS A 359 -7.81 -12.08 11.71
C HIS A 359 -6.50 -11.41 11.36
N VAL A 360 -6.31 -11.10 10.08
CA VAL A 360 -5.17 -10.29 9.64
C VAL A 360 -5.67 -9.19 8.71
N ARG A 361 -5.21 -7.96 8.93
CA ARG A 361 -5.58 -6.77 8.15
C ARG A 361 -4.37 -5.96 7.75
N THR A 362 -4.51 -5.13 6.73
CA THR A 362 -3.41 -4.34 6.20
C THR A 362 -3.55 -2.87 6.62
N LEU A 363 -2.53 -2.33 7.30
CA LEU A 363 -2.40 -0.89 7.53
C LEU A 363 -1.87 -0.24 6.25
N LEU A 364 -2.53 0.82 5.78
CA LEU A 364 -2.30 1.38 4.44
C LEU A 364 -1.04 2.27 4.33
N THR A 365 -0.36 2.53 5.45
CA THR A 365 0.76 3.47 5.54
C THR A 365 2.13 2.87 5.27
N GLU A 366 3.11 3.74 4.98
CA GLU A 366 4.49 3.39 4.62
C GLU A 366 5.46 3.07 5.78
N PRO A 367 5.31 3.45 7.06
CA PRO A 367 6.23 3.00 8.10
C PRO A 367 6.22 1.47 8.27
N LEU A 368 7.37 0.87 8.57
CA LEU A 368 7.53 -0.58 8.79
C LEU A 368 7.03 -0.92 10.20
N GLU A 369 5.74 -1.21 10.31
CA GLU A 369 5.08 -1.42 11.58
C GLU A 369 4.07 -2.56 11.55
N SER A 370 3.76 -3.06 12.73
CA SER A 370 2.80 -4.13 12.95
C SER A 370 2.22 -4.02 14.35
N LEU A 371 1.01 -4.53 14.58
CA LEU A 371 0.41 -4.59 15.91
C LEU A 371 -0.59 -5.74 16.00
N SER A 372 -0.96 -6.11 17.22
CA SER A 372 -2.06 -7.03 17.49
C SER A 372 -3.10 -6.37 18.38
N VAL A 373 -4.35 -6.38 17.94
CA VAL A 373 -5.52 -5.89 18.68
C VAL A 373 -6.42 -7.08 18.94
N GLY A 374 -6.48 -7.57 20.18
CA GLY A 374 -7.24 -8.78 20.48
C GLY A 374 -6.72 -9.97 19.67
N ASN A 375 -7.56 -10.58 18.82
CA ASN A 375 -7.18 -11.65 17.89
C ASN A 375 -6.87 -11.15 16.46
N THR A 376 -6.86 -9.84 16.23
CA THR A 376 -6.57 -9.23 14.92
C THR A 376 -5.12 -8.78 14.84
N ILE A 377 -4.36 -9.35 13.91
CA ILE A 377 -3.02 -8.88 13.52
C ILE A 377 -3.18 -7.79 12.45
N ILE A 378 -2.41 -6.72 12.56
CA ILE A 378 -2.38 -5.64 11.58
C ILE A 378 -0.94 -5.45 11.14
N LEU A 379 -0.69 -5.49 9.83
CA LEU A 379 0.65 -5.34 9.23
C LEU A 379 0.64 -4.15 8.26
N SER A 380 1.67 -3.30 8.30
CA SER A 380 1.77 -2.20 7.35
C SER A 380 2.05 -2.66 5.93
N LYS A 381 1.48 -1.93 4.97
CA LYS A 381 1.61 -2.20 3.54
C LYS A 381 3.07 -2.26 3.12
N SER A 382 3.90 -1.33 3.59
CA SER A 382 5.33 -1.30 3.26
C SER A 382 6.13 -2.45 3.87
N LEU A 383 5.75 -2.91 5.07
CA LEU A 383 6.35 -4.08 5.69
C LEU A 383 6.08 -5.32 4.83
N ILE A 384 4.86 -5.44 4.32
CA ILE A 384 4.49 -6.51 3.38
C ILE A 384 5.20 -6.33 2.03
N ASP A 385 5.21 -5.12 1.45
CA ASP A 385 5.85 -4.84 0.17
C ASP A 385 7.34 -5.20 0.19
N THR A 386 8.06 -4.69 1.17
CA THR A 386 9.52 -4.84 1.24
C THR A 386 9.96 -6.26 1.59
N THR A 387 9.06 -7.06 2.19
CA THR A 387 9.29 -8.48 2.50
C THR A 387 8.82 -9.43 1.40
N ALA A 388 8.03 -8.97 0.44
CA ALA A 388 7.49 -9.76 -0.67
C ALA A 388 8.53 -10.05 -1.78
N VAL A 389 9.74 -10.44 -1.38
CA VAL A 389 10.83 -10.80 -2.30
C VAL A 389 10.44 -12.05 -3.08
N GLN A 390 10.30 -11.89 -4.39
CA GLN A 390 9.86 -12.96 -5.27
C GLN A 390 11.02 -13.95 -5.52
N SER A 391 10.87 -15.20 -5.07
CA SER A 391 11.73 -16.32 -5.43
C SER A 391 10.98 -17.29 -6.36
N THR A 392 11.71 -18.07 -7.16
CA THR A 392 11.10 -19.02 -8.13
C THR A 392 10.15 -20.02 -7.47
N ASP A 393 10.41 -20.38 -6.22
CA ASP A 393 9.62 -21.30 -5.40
C ASP A 393 8.66 -20.60 -4.42
N GLY A 394 8.66 -19.26 -4.35
CA GLY A 394 7.88 -18.47 -3.39
C GLY A 394 8.37 -18.55 -1.93
N ALA A 395 9.35 -19.40 -1.63
CA ALA A 395 9.77 -19.70 -0.26
C ALA A 395 10.33 -18.49 0.49
N GLN A 396 10.97 -17.54 -0.23
CA GLN A 396 11.51 -16.34 0.40
C GLN A 396 10.42 -15.40 0.90
N GLN A 397 9.44 -15.10 0.04
CA GLN A 397 8.28 -14.30 0.41
C GLN A 397 7.52 -14.95 1.57
N GLU A 398 7.20 -16.24 1.45
CA GLU A 398 6.48 -16.98 2.49
C GLU A 398 7.24 -16.98 3.83
N GLY A 399 8.54 -17.27 3.82
CA GLY A 399 9.37 -17.26 5.02
C GLY A 399 9.48 -15.89 5.69
N ASN A 400 9.53 -14.81 4.90
CA ASN A 400 9.48 -13.45 5.45
C ASN A 400 8.12 -13.13 6.08
N LEU A 401 7.01 -13.47 5.40
CA LEU A 401 5.66 -13.23 5.91
C LEU A 401 5.40 -14.03 7.19
N TYR A 402 5.87 -15.28 7.27
CA TYR A 402 5.80 -16.06 8.50
C TYR A 402 6.48 -15.38 9.68
N ALA A 403 7.63 -14.72 9.48
CA ALA A 403 8.34 -14.04 10.55
C ALA A 403 7.54 -12.87 11.14
N ILE A 404 6.96 -12.01 10.28
CA ILE A 404 6.20 -10.84 10.73
C ILE A 404 4.83 -11.22 11.31
N VAL A 405 4.17 -12.25 10.74
CA VAL A 405 2.90 -12.77 11.29
C VAL A 405 3.14 -13.48 12.62
N ALA A 406 4.18 -14.30 12.73
CA ALA A 406 4.51 -14.98 13.99
C ALA A 406 4.87 -14.01 15.11
N PHE A 407 5.46 -12.85 14.79
CA PHE A 407 5.76 -11.82 15.78
C PHE A 407 4.51 -11.28 16.45
N GLN A 408 3.50 -10.89 15.66
CA GLN A 408 2.24 -10.40 16.22
C GLN A 408 1.38 -11.52 16.80
N LEU A 409 1.41 -12.71 16.22
CA LEU A 409 0.76 -13.88 16.81
C LEU A 409 1.33 -14.23 18.19
N ALA A 410 2.63 -14.04 18.40
CA ALA A 410 3.26 -14.23 19.70
C ALA A 410 2.72 -13.26 20.75
N HIS A 411 2.41 -12.00 20.40
CA HIS A 411 1.73 -11.07 21.31
C HIS A 411 0.35 -11.58 21.72
N ILE A 412 -0.44 -12.06 20.75
CA ILE A 412 -1.77 -12.64 20.99
C ILE A 412 -1.67 -13.84 21.95
N LEU A 413 -0.74 -14.76 21.69
CA LEU A 413 -0.55 -15.98 22.49
C LEU A 413 -0.01 -15.71 23.89
N ALA A 414 0.83 -14.68 24.05
CA ALA A 414 1.29 -14.23 25.36
C ALA A 414 0.21 -13.45 26.14
N GLY A 415 -0.91 -13.14 25.49
CA GLY A 415 -1.99 -12.37 26.11
C GLY A 415 -1.61 -10.91 26.37
N HIS A 416 -0.64 -10.38 25.60
CA HIS A 416 -0.31 -8.96 25.64
C HIS A 416 -1.53 -8.17 25.23
N LYS A 417 -1.92 -7.19 26.05
CA LYS A 417 -3.13 -6.39 25.82
C LYS A 417 -2.74 -4.98 25.45
N LEU A 418 -3.36 -4.47 24.41
CA LEU A 418 -3.46 -3.03 24.22
C LEU A 418 -4.32 -2.44 25.34
N ASP A 419 -3.99 -1.21 25.75
CA ASP A 419 -4.67 -0.52 26.83
C ASP A 419 -6.18 -0.47 26.57
N THR A 420 -6.96 -1.13 27.42
CA THR A 420 -8.43 -1.26 27.30
C THR A 420 -9.17 0.07 27.23
N LYS A 421 -8.51 1.22 27.49
CA LYS A 421 -9.07 2.55 27.25
C LYS A 421 -9.50 2.79 25.78
N TYR A 422 -8.96 2.03 24.83
CA TYR A 422 -9.37 2.10 23.41
C TYR A 422 -10.69 1.35 23.11
N ALA A 423 -11.20 0.56 24.07
CA ALA A 423 -12.51 -0.09 23.96
C ALA A 423 -13.68 0.91 24.06
N PHE A 424 -13.43 2.12 24.59
CA PHE A 424 -14.45 3.12 24.82
C PHE A 424 -14.54 4.09 23.62
N ASN A 425 -15.74 4.20 23.07
CA ASN A 425 -16.08 4.95 21.86
C ASN A 425 -15.74 6.45 21.94
N ASP A 426 -15.66 7.00 23.15
CA ASP A 426 -15.41 8.41 23.46
C ASP A 426 -13.93 8.84 23.31
N ARG A 427 -12.98 7.89 23.22
CA ARG A 427 -11.53 8.17 23.24
C ARG A 427 -10.78 7.83 21.96
N LEU A 428 -11.42 7.17 21.00
CA LEU A 428 -10.92 6.99 19.63
C LEU A 428 -11.41 8.10 18.68
N LEU A 429 -11.54 9.33 19.18
CA LEU A 429 -11.81 10.49 18.35
C LEU A 429 -10.54 10.86 17.57
N PHE A 430 -10.38 10.30 16.37
CA PHE A 430 -9.39 10.82 15.44
C PHE A 430 -9.80 12.26 15.08
N PRO A 431 -8.96 13.27 15.38
CA PRO A 431 -9.31 14.65 15.08
C PRO A 431 -9.63 14.80 13.58
N SER A 432 -10.63 15.62 13.27
CA SER A 432 -11.12 15.84 11.91
C SER A 432 -10.12 16.56 11.00
N ASP A 433 -9.03 17.11 11.54
CA ASP A 433 -8.10 17.96 10.79
C ASP A 433 -6.63 17.70 11.17
N SER A 434 -5.79 17.57 10.12
CA SER A 434 -4.32 17.71 9.99
C SER A 434 -3.36 17.18 11.06
N SER A 435 -3.83 16.52 12.10
CA SER A 435 -3.00 15.99 13.19
C SER A 435 -3.39 14.55 13.49
N PHE A 436 -3.03 13.62 12.60
CA PHE A 436 -2.85 12.22 13.02
C PHE A 436 -1.67 12.18 14.00
N LYS A 437 -1.93 12.61 15.24
CA LYS A 437 -0.99 12.40 16.34
C LYS A 437 -0.85 10.90 16.52
N ARG A 438 0.38 10.42 16.70
CA ARG A 438 0.68 9.00 16.97
C ARG A 438 -0.36 8.46 17.94
N ILE A 439 -1.13 7.45 17.51
CA ILE A 439 -2.05 6.74 18.40
C ILE A 439 -1.21 5.59 18.96
N PRO A 440 -0.64 5.70 20.17
CA PRO A 440 0.32 4.71 20.64
C PRO A 440 -0.42 3.42 20.99
N MET A 441 -0.55 2.53 20.01
CA MET A 441 -1.01 1.16 20.13
C MET A 441 0.17 0.19 20.03
N HIS A 442 1.35 0.63 20.46
CA HIS A 442 2.54 -0.20 20.60
C HIS A 442 2.48 -1.00 21.90
N HIS A 443 3.09 -2.17 21.87
CA HIS A 443 3.35 -2.95 23.07
C HIS A 443 4.56 -2.39 23.82
N THR A 444 4.69 -2.77 25.10
CA THR A 444 5.87 -2.36 25.87
C THR A 444 7.13 -3.07 25.40
N ASP A 445 8.31 -2.55 25.76
CA ASP A 445 9.58 -3.24 25.49
C ASP A 445 9.62 -4.66 26.08
N ALA A 446 9.01 -4.87 27.25
CA ALA A 446 8.95 -6.17 27.89
C ALA A 446 8.11 -7.15 27.06
N ASP A 447 6.93 -6.72 26.63
CA ASP A 447 6.03 -7.49 25.76
C ASP A 447 6.73 -7.83 24.43
N ASN A 448 7.39 -6.86 23.80
CA ASN A 448 8.12 -7.06 22.55
C ASN A 448 9.29 -8.06 22.71
N ILE A 449 10.01 -8.03 23.84
CA ILE A 449 11.07 -9.01 24.15
C ILE A 449 10.49 -10.42 24.32
N GLU A 450 9.39 -10.54 25.07
CA GLU A 450 8.72 -11.82 25.28
C GLU A 450 8.17 -12.39 23.97
N ALA A 451 7.49 -11.55 23.18
CA ALA A 451 6.96 -11.92 21.88
C ALA A 451 8.07 -12.33 20.91
N ALA A 452 9.20 -11.62 20.87
CA ALA A 452 10.35 -11.97 20.04
C ALA A 452 10.91 -13.36 20.39
N LYS A 453 11.01 -13.69 21.69
CA LYS A 453 11.42 -15.02 22.13
C LYS A 453 10.42 -16.08 21.68
N LYS A 454 9.12 -15.84 21.91
CA LYS A 454 8.05 -16.75 21.52
C LYS A 454 7.98 -16.96 20.00
N THR A 455 8.27 -15.93 19.22
CA THR A 455 8.38 -16.00 17.75
C THR A 455 9.42 -17.02 17.32
N MET A 456 10.59 -17.02 17.95
CA MET A 456 11.64 -17.99 17.65
C MET A 456 11.21 -19.43 18.01
N GLU A 457 10.43 -19.61 19.07
CA GLU A 457 9.84 -20.91 19.42
C GLU A 457 8.85 -21.37 18.34
N LEU A 458 7.90 -20.50 17.94
CA LEU A 458 6.86 -20.79 16.94
C LEU A 458 7.46 -21.17 15.58
N LEU A 459 8.57 -20.53 15.20
CA LEU A 459 9.21 -20.76 13.91
C LEU A 459 10.27 -21.86 13.93
N SER A 460 10.50 -22.52 15.08
CA SER A 460 11.50 -23.60 15.20
C SER A 460 10.99 -24.97 14.77
N VAL A 461 9.68 -25.10 14.48
CA VAL A 461 9.10 -26.33 13.92
C VAL A 461 9.65 -26.59 12.51
N LYS A 462 9.79 -27.87 12.16
CA LYS A 462 10.44 -28.32 10.92
C LYS A 462 9.84 -27.69 9.65
N GLU A 463 8.53 -27.48 9.66
CA GLU A 463 7.78 -26.90 8.55
C GLU A 463 8.11 -25.41 8.32
N LEU A 464 8.61 -24.70 9.34
CA LEU A 464 8.84 -23.25 9.32
C LEU A 464 10.30 -22.84 9.50
N GLU A 465 11.14 -23.69 10.08
CA GLU A 465 12.52 -23.34 10.48
C GLU A 465 13.37 -22.83 9.31
N GLY A 466 13.15 -23.38 8.11
CA GLY A 466 13.86 -22.98 6.90
C GLY A 466 13.56 -21.56 6.46
N GLY A 467 12.43 -20.99 6.86
CA GLY A 467 12.00 -19.64 6.51
C GLY A 467 12.78 -18.54 7.24
N GLN A 468 13.31 -18.82 8.44
CA GLN A 468 13.99 -17.83 9.29
C GLN A 468 15.20 -17.18 8.60
N LYS A 469 15.87 -17.91 7.70
CA LYS A 469 17.02 -17.39 6.96
C LYS A 469 16.67 -16.20 6.06
N TYR A 470 15.46 -16.19 5.51
CA TYR A 470 15.00 -15.15 4.60
C TYR A 470 14.77 -13.84 5.37
N PHE A 471 14.07 -13.92 6.50
CA PHE A 471 13.86 -12.74 7.32
C PHE A 471 15.15 -12.26 8.00
N GLY A 472 16.05 -13.21 8.35
CA GLY A 472 17.41 -12.89 8.78
C GLY A 472 18.19 -12.05 7.75
N LEU A 473 18.09 -12.40 6.46
CA LEU A 473 18.69 -11.63 5.36
C LEU A 473 18.04 -10.25 5.18
N TYR A 474 16.71 -10.18 5.29
CA TYR A 474 15.95 -8.91 5.28
C TYR A 474 16.41 -7.96 6.41
N LEU A 475 16.53 -8.45 7.64
CA LEU A 475 17.01 -7.67 8.78
C LEU A 475 18.47 -7.21 8.61
N GLN A 476 19.34 -8.03 8.02
CA GLN A 476 20.70 -7.61 7.67
C GLN A 476 20.68 -6.44 6.67
N GLN A 477 19.76 -6.45 5.70
CA GLN A 477 19.61 -5.36 4.74
C GLN A 477 19.07 -4.09 5.40
N LEU A 478 18.08 -4.21 6.28
CA LEU A 478 17.52 -3.09 7.03
C LEU A 478 18.56 -2.49 7.99
N GLN A 479 19.40 -3.31 8.63
CA GLN A 479 20.49 -2.85 9.48
C GLN A 479 21.47 -1.90 8.76
N GLN A 480 21.72 -2.12 7.47
CA GLN A 480 22.56 -1.21 6.66
C GLN A 480 21.87 0.12 6.36
N ARG A 481 20.53 0.18 6.46
CA ARG A 481 19.71 1.34 6.04
C ARG A 481 19.08 2.11 7.20
N VAL A 482 18.95 1.50 8.38
CA VAL A 482 18.22 2.06 9.54
C VAL A 482 18.62 3.49 9.90
N LYS A 483 19.91 3.84 9.73
CA LYS A 483 20.41 5.20 10.02
C LYS A 483 19.85 6.27 9.09
N GLY A 484 19.64 5.93 7.81
CA GLY A 484 19.13 6.84 6.78
C GLY A 484 17.63 6.72 6.54
N LEU A 485 16.97 5.74 7.14
CA LEU A 485 15.55 5.47 7.01
C LEU A 485 14.84 5.60 8.36
N LYS A 486 14.96 6.76 8.99
CA LYS A 486 14.41 6.97 10.33
C LYS A 486 12.89 6.99 10.31
N ALA A 487 12.29 7.75 9.39
CA ALA A 487 10.84 7.87 9.30
C ALA A 487 10.19 6.52 8.96
N LEU A 488 10.81 5.75 8.06
CA LEU A 488 10.36 4.39 7.72
C LEU A 488 10.41 3.41 8.90
N ASN A 489 11.37 3.57 9.82
CA ASN A 489 11.50 2.71 11.01
C ASN A 489 10.80 3.29 12.25
N THR A 490 10.05 4.38 12.09
CA THR A 490 9.29 5.03 13.17
C THR A 490 7.83 4.68 13.00
N PRO A 491 7.26 3.79 13.83
CA PRO A 491 5.86 3.43 13.71
C PRO A 491 4.96 4.64 13.98
N ALA A 492 3.87 4.76 13.22
CA ALA A 492 2.85 5.77 13.45
C ALA A 492 1.88 5.34 14.56
N ILE A 493 1.61 4.03 14.67
CA ILE A 493 0.56 3.46 15.51
C ILE A 493 1.08 2.30 16.37
N GLY A 494 1.62 1.26 15.73
CA GLY A 494 1.97 -0.02 16.33
C GLY A 494 3.43 -0.15 16.75
N ASP A 495 3.92 -1.38 16.70
CA ASP A 495 5.31 -1.75 16.97
C ASP A 495 6.16 -1.64 15.69
N GLY A 496 7.30 -0.97 15.80
CA GLY A 496 8.33 -0.98 14.76
C GLY A 496 9.19 -2.26 14.83
N LEU A 497 9.98 -2.51 13.78
CA LEU A 497 10.95 -3.62 13.77
C LEU A 497 12.14 -3.40 14.72
N VAL A 498 12.39 -2.14 15.08
CA VAL A 498 13.41 -1.71 16.05
C VAL A 498 12.75 -1.10 17.28
N LYS A 499 13.48 -1.07 18.40
CA LYS A 499 12.95 -0.52 19.65
C LYS A 499 12.52 0.94 19.56
N SER A 500 13.35 1.78 18.96
CA SER A 500 13.03 3.19 18.75
C SER A 500 13.96 3.83 17.73
N GLU A 501 13.64 5.07 17.34
CA GLU A 501 14.51 5.92 16.53
C GLU A 501 15.92 6.10 17.13
N THR A 502 16.01 6.07 18.47
CA THR A 502 17.28 6.26 19.22
C THR A 502 17.98 4.95 19.56
N ASP A 503 17.25 3.83 19.58
CA ASP A 503 17.76 2.48 19.82
C ASP A 503 17.35 1.56 18.65
N PRO A 504 18.19 1.44 17.61
CA PRO A 504 17.89 0.65 16.42
C PRO A 504 18.08 -0.86 16.64
N THR A 505 17.98 -1.34 17.88
CA THR A 505 18.04 -2.78 18.18
C THR A 505 16.79 -3.46 17.64
N PHE A 506 16.98 -4.50 16.82
CA PHE A 506 15.88 -5.30 16.27
C PHE A 506 15.30 -6.25 17.31
N TRP A 507 13.97 -6.36 17.38
CA TRP A 507 13.29 -7.35 18.22
C TRP A 507 13.65 -8.78 17.80
N LEU A 508 13.63 -9.05 16.50
CA LEU A 508 13.92 -10.37 15.91
C LEU A 508 15.40 -10.55 15.50
N ALA A 509 16.33 -9.86 16.17
CA ALA A 509 17.77 -9.94 15.87
C ALA A 509 18.33 -11.38 15.86
N ALA A 510 17.69 -12.30 16.60
CA ALA A 510 18.06 -13.71 16.65
C ALA A 510 17.95 -14.46 15.30
N MET A 511 17.20 -13.91 14.33
CA MET A 511 17.12 -14.47 12.97
C MET A 511 18.29 -14.04 12.08
N MET A 512 18.95 -12.93 12.37
CA MET A 512 20.03 -12.42 11.51
C MET A 512 21.14 -13.45 11.25
N PRO A 513 21.64 -14.21 12.25
CA PRO A 513 22.65 -15.25 12.03
C PRO A 513 22.15 -16.48 11.29
N LYS A 514 20.82 -16.66 11.13
CA LYS A 514 20.21 -17.74 10.36
C LYS A 514 20.22 -17.44 8.86
N GLY A 515 20.24 -16.15 8.51
CA GLY A 515 20.28 -15.71 7.12
C GLY A 515 21.64 -15.87 6.48
N ASP A 516 21.64 -16.06 5.17
CA ASP A 516 22.87 -15.95 4.39
C ASP A 516 23.51 -14.58 4.59
N LYS A 517 24.83 -14.52 4.48
CA LYS A 517 25.54 -13.25 4.60
C LYS A 517 25.10 -12.30 3.50
N LEU A 518 24.66 -11.11 3.88
CA LEU A 518 24.29 -10.07 2.92
C LEU A 518 25.48 -9.72 2.01
N ASN A 519 25.25 -9.90 0.71
CA ASN A 519 26.16 -9.58 -0.38
C ASN A 519 25.43 -8.72 -1.42
N VAL A 520 25.52 -7.41 -1.25
CA VAL A 520 24.88 -6.41 -2.12
C VAL A 520 25.31 -6.57 -3.59
N LYS A 521 26.52 -7.09 -3.86
CA LYS A 521 27.05 -7.31 -5.21
C LYS A 521 26.54 -8.58 -5.89
N ASP A 522 26.00 -9.54 -5.14
CA ASP A 522 25.46 -10.77 -5.72
C ASP A 522 24.09 -10.51 -6.33
N LEU A 523 24.00 -10.48 -7.65
CA LEU A 523 22.75 -10.19 -8.37
C LEU A 523 21.67 -11.25 -8.17
N LYS A 524 22.01 -12.43 -7.64
CA LYS A 524 21.05 -13.50 -7.33
C LYS A 524 20.46 -13.38 -5.92
N GLN A 525 21.06 -12.53 -5.07
CA GLN A 525 20.60 -12.32 -3.71
C GLN A 525 19.84 -11.00 -3.61
N GLN A 526 18.53 -11.10 -3.40
CA GLN A 526 17.68 -9.97 -3.06
C GLN A 526 17.20 -10.13 -1.62
N ALA A 527 17.42 -9.11 -0.80
CA ALA A 527 17.13 -9.17 0.63
C ALA A 527 15.82 -8.46 1.00
N ALA A 528 15.46 -7.41 0.26
CA ALA A 528 14.26 -6.63 0.41
C ALA A 528 13.85 -6.06 -0.95
N GLU A 529 12.57 -5.78 -1.12
CA GLU A 529 12.01 -5.09 -2.28
C GLU A 529 11.98 -3.56 -2.08
N PRO A 530 11.78 -2.79 -3.16
CA PRO A 530 11.37 -1.38 -3.08
C PRO A 530 10.01 -1.22 -2.41
N LEU A 531 9.71 -0.01 -1.95
CA LEU A 531 8.39 0.35 -1.43
C LEU A 531 7.34 0.31 -2.55
N SER A 532 6.09 -0.01 -2.19
CA SER A 532 4.96 -0.05 -3.13
C SER A 532 5.19 -0.95 -4.36
N SER A 533 5.84 -2.10 -4.15
CA SER A 533 6.23 -3.07 -5.18
C SER A 533 5.30 -4.28 -5.29
N PHE A 534 4.49 -4.58 -4.27
CA PHE A 534 3.67 -5.80 -4.23
C PHE A 534 2.18 -5.52 -4.03
N LEU A 535 1.82 -4.52 -3.22
CA LEU A 535 0.44 -4.13 -2.94
C LEU A 535 0.14 -2.75 -3.52
N ARG A 536 -1.10 -2.54 -3.94
CA ARG A 536 -1.71 -1.23 -4.18
C ARG A 536 -3.09 -1.18 -3.52
N PHE A 537 -3.60 -0.01 -3.19
CA PHE A 537 -4.99 0.13 -2.73
C PHE A 537 -5.87 0.72 -3.83
N ASP A 538 -7.15 0.37 -3.80
CA ASP A 538 -8.18 1.09 -4.52
C ASP A 538 -8.50 2.38 -3.76
N PRO A 539 -8.33 3.56 -4.36
CA PRO A 539 -8.41 4.81 -3.60
C PRO A 539 -9.85 5.20 -3.23
N TRP A 540 -10.86 4.48 -3.75
CA TRP A 540 -12.26 4.68 -3.42
C TRP A 540 -12.72 3.77 -2.29
N THR A 541 -12.48 2.47 -2.41
CA THR A 541 -12.93 1.44 -1.46
C THR A 541 -11.93 1.15 -0.34
N ASP A 542 -10.69 1.63 -0.48
CA ASP A 542 -9.57 1.36 0.43
C ASP A 542 -9.14 -0.11 0.48
N GLN A 543 -9.66 -0.96 -0.42
CA GLN A 543 -9.29 -2.36 -0.49
C GLN A 543 -7.86 -2.51 -1.06
N VAL A 544 -7.05 -3.35 -0.41
CA VAL A 544 -5.74 -3.73 -0.91
C VAL A 544 -5.86 -4.77 -2.03
N ILE A 545 -5.03 -4.59 -3.06
CA ILE A 545 -4.98 -5.42 -4.27
C ILE A 545 -3.54 -5.86 -4.49
N THR A 546 -3.33 -7.17 -4.55
CA THR A 546 -2.04 -7.76 -4.91
C THR A 546 -1.69 -7.46 -6.36
N MET A 547 -0.46 -7.01 -6.59
CA MET A 547 0.08 -6.77 -7.92
C MET A 547 0.78 -8.03 -8.43
N HIS A 548 0.54 -8.35 -9.70
CA HIS A 548 1.21 -9.44 -10.41
C HIS A 548 2.21 -8.83 -11.40
N THR A 549 3.34 -8.38 -10.86
CA THR A 549 4.44 -7.78 -11.61
C THR A 549 5.26 -8.88 -12.32
N ALA A 550 5.80 -8.55 -13.49
CA ALA A 550 6.74 -9.43 -14.17
C ALA A 550 8.10 -9.36 -13.45
N LEU A 551 8.76 -10.50 -13.32
CA LEU A 551 10.13 -10.57 -12.82
C LEU A 551 11.09 -9.99 -13.87
N GLU A 552 11.63 -8.82 -13.58
CA GLU A 552 12.67 -8.19 -14.39
C GLU A 552 14.06 -8.67 -13.92
N PRO A 553 14.99 -8.98 -14.83
CA PRO A 553 16.33 -9.42 -14.45
C PRO A 553 17.12 -8.27 -13.80
N ILE A 554 17.70 -8.54 -12.63
CA ILE A 554 18.61 -7.62 -11.94
C ILE A 554 19.93 -7.55 -12.72
N LEU A 555 20.21 -6.41 -13.36
CA LEU A 555 21.40 -6.23 -14.21
C LEU A 555 22.59 -5.66 -13.42
N SER A 556 22.30 -4.98 -12.31
CA SER A 556 23.31 -4.40 -11.43
C SER A 556 22.81 -4.29 -10.00
N ALA A 557 23.72 -4.12 -9.04
CA ALA A 557 23.35 -4.02 -7.63
C ALA A 557 22.34 -2.89 -7.38
N SER A 558 22.46 -1.77 -8.09
CA SER A 558 21.53 -0.64 -7.99
C SER A 558 20.08 -0.98 -8.32
N ASP A 559 19.83 -2.02 -9.12
CA ASP A 559 18.48 -2.37 -9.55
C ASP A 559 17.66 -3.02 -8.43
N LYS A 560 18.33 -3.47 -7.33
CA LYS A 560 17.66 -4.08 -6.16
C LYS A 560 16.84 -3.08 -5.34
N MET A 561 17.28 -1.82 -5.30
CA MET A 561 16.55 -0.70 -4.66
C MET A 561 15.89 -1.03 -3.29
N PRO A 562 16.59 -1.66 -2.32
CA PRO A 562 15.96 -2.15 -1.09
C PRO A 562 15.48 -0.97 -0.24
N PHE A 563 14.19 -1.00 0.11
CA PHE A 563 13.50 0.07 0.86
C PHE A 563 13.48 1.43 0.16
N GLU A 564 13.73 1.48 -1.15
CA GLU A 564 13.70 2.74 -1.88
C GLU A 564 12.32 3.03 -2.45
N VAL A 565 11.99 4.31 -2.57
CA VAL A 565 10.91 4.76 -3.45
C VAL A 565 11.29 4.43 -4.89
N ALA A 566 10.36 3.79 -5.60
CA ALA A 566 10.46 3.45 -7.01
C ALA A 566 9.39 4.18 -7.84
N PRO A 567 9.63 4.40 -9.15
CA PRO A 567 8.62 4.96 -10.04
C PRO A 567 7.35 4.10 -10.11
N VAL A 568 6.19 4.75 -10.07
CA VAL A 568 4.89 4.06 -10.14
C VAL A 568 4.47 3.86 -11.59
N TYR A 569 4.18 2.62 -11.96
CA TYR A 569 3.59 2.26 -13.24
C TYR A 569 2.39 1.34 -13.03
N LEU A 570 1.18 1.89 -13.15
CA LEU A 570 -0.05 1.13 -12.90
C LEU A 570 -0.53 0.40 -14.15
N LYS A 571 -0.84 -0.89 -14.00
CA LYS A 571 -1.62 -1.63 -15.00
C LYS A 571 -3.09 -1.20 -14.92
N LEU A 572 -3.46 -0.18 -15.68
CA LEU A 572 -4.81 0.36 -15.64
C LEU A 572 -5.83 -0.61 -16.25
N GLY A 573 -7.04 -0.57 -15.69
CA GLY A 573 -8.21 -1.28 -16.18
C GLY A 573 -9.45 -0.42 -15.96
N TYR A 574 -10.49 -0.72 -16.72
CA TYR A 574 -11.80 -0.11 -16.47
C TYR A 574 -12.45 -0.75 -15.25
N TYR A 575 -13.21 0.06 -14.52
CA TYR A 575 -14.01 -0.35 -13.39
C TYR A 575 -14.90 -1.53 -13.78
N LYS A 576 -14.94 -2.53 -12.88
CA LYS A 576 -15.86 -3.64 -12.94
C LYS A 576 -16.69 -3.58 -11.67
N ALA A 577 -18.01 -3.54 -11.83
CA ALA A 577 -18.90 -3.65 -10.68
C ALA A 577 -18.55 -4.94 -9.91
N PRO A 578 -18.52 -4.90 -8.56
CA PRO A 578 -18.44 -6.11 -7.77
C PRO A 578 -19.51 -7.09 -8.25
N ALA A 579 -19.14 -8.36 -8.42
CA ALA A 579 -20.15 -9.39 -8.70
C ALA A 579 -21.14 -9.39 -7.52
N GLU A 580 -22.44 -9.41 -7.80
CA GLU A 580 -23.44 -9.59 -6.75
C GLU A 580 -23.05 -10.84 -5.94
N PRO A 581 -23.09 -10.77 -4.60
CA PRO A 581 -22.82 -11.95 -3.79
C PRO A 581 -23.78 -13.04 -4.24
N VAL A 582 -23.24 -14.11 -4.81
CA VAL A 582 -24.02 -15.31 -5.08
C VAL A 582 -24.58 -15.72 -3.72
N PRO A 583 -25.92 -15.82 -3.55
CA PRO A 583 -26.47 -16.25 -2.28
C PRO A 583 -25.81 -17.57 -1.93
N SER A 584 -25.17 -17.64 -0.75
CA SER A 584 -24.68 -18.91 -0.22
C SER A 584 -25.81 -19.93 -0.37
N PRO A 585 -25.55 -21.13 -0.90
CA PRO A 585 -26.53 -22.20 -0.81
C PRO A 585 -26.94 -22.27 0.65
N ALA A 586 -28.24 -22.13 0.92
CA ALA A 586 -28.77 -22.34 2.24
C ALA A 586 -28.17 -23.66 2.74
N GLY A 587 -27.36 -23.60 3.80
CA GLY A 587 -26.86 -24.80 4.44
C GLY A 587 -28.06 -25.72 4.69
N PRO A 588 -27.91 -27.05 4.53
CA PRO A 588 -29.01 -27.96 4.76
C PRO A 588 -29.62 -27.62 6.12
N ALA A 589 -30.94 -27.36 6.12
CA ALA A 589 -31.70 -27.14 7.33
C ALA A 589 -31.32 -28.23 8.35
N PRO A 590 -31.14 -27.88 9.64
CA PRO A 590 -30.82 -28.88 10.65
C PRO A 590 -31.84 -30.01 10.53
N ALA A 591 -31.34 -31.23 10.34
CA ALA A 591 -32.19 -32.41 10.29
C ALA A 591 -32.98 -32.45 11.60
N ASP A 592 -34.30 -32.42 11.49
CA ASP A 592 -35.21 -32.70 12.60
C ASP A 592 -34.83 -34.06 13.18
N ASN A 593 -34.10 -34.07 14.29
CA ASN A 593 -34.02 -35.22 15.18
C ASN A 593 -35.31 -35.27 16.01
N THR A 594 -36.44 -35.42 15.34
CA THR A 594 -37.66 -35.95 15.96
C THR A 594 -37.65 -37.46 15.74
N ALA A 595 -37.03 -38.16 16.68
CA ALA A 595 -37.33 -39.58 16.89
C ALA A 595 -38.85 -39.70 17.12
N PRO A 596 -39.58 -40.55 16.39
CA PRO A 596 -40.99 -40.78 16.68
C PRO A 596 -41.12 -41.38 18.07
N ALA A 597 -41.86 -40.71 18.95
CA ALA A 597 -42.30 -41.31 20.20
C ALA A 597 -43.09 -42.61 19.88
N PRO A 598 -42.84 -43.73 20.58
CA PRO A 598 -43.55 -44.97 20.31
C PRO A 598 -45.04 -44.80 20.64
N ALA A 599 -45.90 -45.03 19.64
CA ALA A 599 -47.33 -45.07 19.82
C ALA A 599 -47.74 -46.30 20.67
N PRO A 600 -48.77 -46.17 21.53
CA PRO A 600 -49.21 -47.24 22.42
C PRO A 600 -49.84 -48.40 21.64
N ALA A 601 -49.52 -49.62 22.06
CA ALA A 601 -50.00 -50.85 21.44
C ALA A 601 -51.54 -51.01 21.57
N PRO A 602 -52.25 -51.40 20.50
CA PRO A 602 -53.61 -51.90 20.61
C PRO A 602 -53.60 -53.34 21.13
N THR A 603 -54.38 -53.58 22.17
CA THR A 603 -54.76 -54.89 22.70
C THR A 603 -55.66 -55.63 21.72
N ASP A 604 -55.35 -56.88 21.37
CA ASP A 604 -56.34 -57.79 20.78
C ASP A 604 -56.40 -59.09 21.57
N ASN A 605 -57.59 -59.36 22.10
CA ASN A 605 -57.97 -60.59 22.77
C ASN A 605 -58.29 -61.66 21.71
N THR A 606 -57.68 -62.84 21.79
CA THR A 606 -58.37 -64.14 21.93
C THR A 606 -57.37 -65.31 21.91
N VAL A 607 -57.70 -66.33 22.70
CA VAL A 607 -56.93 -67.52 23.14
C VAL A 607 -57.83 -68.75 22.81
N PRO A 608 -57.41 -70.04 22.80
CA PRO A 608 -56.15 -70.74 22.44
C PRO A 608 -56.36 -72.00 21.52
N ALA A 609 -55.28 -72.68 21.10
CA ALA A 609 -55.10 -74.14 21.35
C ALA A 609 -53.70 -74.68 20.92
N GLN A 610 -53.14 -75.49 21.82
CA GLN A 610 -51.95 -76.37 21.87
C GLN A 610 -51.84 -77.47 20.77
N PRO A 611 -50.88 -78.43 20.79
CA PRO A 611 -49.57 -78.56 21.52
C PRO A 611 -48.40 -79.14 20.66
N THR A 612 -47.15 -79.12 21.16
CA THR A 612 -46.26 -80.30 21.41
C THR A 612 -44.76 -79.93 21.55
N ALA A 613 -44.09 -80.54 22.55
CA ALA A 613 -42.65 -80.49 22.84
C ALA A 613 -41.91 -81.70 22.19
N PRO A 614 -40.56 -81.78 22.09
CA PRO A 614 -39.64 -82.11 23.24
C PRO A 614 -38.25 -81.38 23.19
N THR A 615 -37.62 -80.90 24.29
CA THR A 615 -36.79 -81.54 25.37
C THR A 615 -35.28 -81.15 25.25
N PRO A 616 -34.52 -80.96 26.35
CA PRO A 616 -33.47 -79.96 26.48
C PRO A 616 -32.01 -80.48 26.56
N THR A 617 -31.07 -79.53 26.54
CA THR A 617 -29.61 -79.67 26.72
C THR A 617 -29.21 -80.17 28.12
N PRO A 618 -28.17 -81.03 28.27
CA PRO A 618 -27.68 -81.45 29.59
C PRO A 618 -26.55 -80.55 30.14
N THR A 619 -26.54 -80.39 31.48
CA THR A 619 -25.53 -79.70 32.31
C THR A 619 -24.56 -80.74 32.95
N PRO A 620 -23.39 -80.33 33.51
CA PRO A 620 -22.18 -81.14 33.62
C PRO A 620 -22.13 -82.06 34.85
N THR A 621 -21.27 -83.07 34.80
CA THR A 621 -20.93 -83.91 35.96
C THR A 621 -19.41 -83.93 36.15
N ALA A 622 -18.98 -83.58 37.35
CA ALA A 622 -17.64 -83.79 37.88
C ALA A 622 -17.46 -85.27 38.28
N THR A 623 -16.21 -85.74 38.33
CA THR A 623 -15.87 -86.98 39.05
C THR A 623 -14.52 -86.87 39.77
N PRO A 624 -14.34 -87.60 40.89
CA PRO A 624 -13.32 -87.37 41.92
C PRO A 624 -12.20 -88.43 41.92
N GLN A 625 -11.02 -88.06 42.42
CA GLN A 625 -10.33 -88.65 43.58
C GLN A 625 -9.05 -87.88 43.89
#